data_AF-A0A820DUA0-F1
#
_entry.id   AF-A0A820DUA0-F1
#
_cell.length_a   1.000
_cell.length_b   1.000
_cell.length_c   1.000
_cell.angle_alpha   90.00
_cell.angle_beta   90.00
_cell.angle_gamma   90.00
#
_symmetry.space_group_name_H-M   'P 1'
#
loop_
_entity.id
_entity.type
_entity.pdbx_description
1 polymer ?
#
loop_
_entity_poly.entity_id
_entity_poly.type
_entity_poly.pdbx_seq_one_letter_code
_entity_poly.pdbx_strand_id
1 'polypeptide(L)'
;RPLRCRLRPFTGRFIRPGYSAYLDFISLDSRPFEIASGVGFKQFIQMIYNAGRLSLNSRSIEISDFLPHPTPVSRKVDEIPYDFFNRNLDIHFCSVTICAIDSDFYLNSFCLCCKPYTLENQTTPNVRKFVDELLLEYGLSLNTNSLIVRDNEPKMIAALRGANRVGCSDHYNNKILEHSFTVSKSRCVEVVEAFDIIKNIVASFRRSHRQ
;
A
#
# COMPACT_ATOMS: atom_id res chain seq x y z
N ARG A 1 -10.25 -8.26 35.44
CA ARG A 1 -10.19 -6.81 35.79
C ARG A 1 -9.76 -6.06 34.53
N PRO A 2 -10.58 -5.16 33.96
CA PRO A 2 -10.19 -4.45 32.75
C PRO A 2 -9.12 -3.40 33.08
N LEU A 3 -8.05 -3.36 32.29
CA LEU A 3 -7.01 -2.33 32.34
C LEU A 3 -7.64 -1.01 31.87
N ARG A 4 -8.08 -0.18 32.82
CA ARG A 4 -8.39 1.22 32.55
C ARG A 4 -7.08 1.94 32.25
N CYS A 5 -6.81 2.20 30.98
CA CYS A 5 -5.79 3.14 30.56
C CYS A 5 -6.22 4.53 31.03
N ARG A 6 -5.74 4.96 32.21
CA ARG A 6 -5.86 6.35 32.66
C ARG A 6 -4.86 7.17 31.86
N LEU A 7 -5.32 7.82 30.79
CA LEU A 7 -4.61 8.94 30.20
C LEU A 7 -4.41 9.98 31.32
N ARG A 8 -3.15 10.23 31.71
CA ARG A 8 -2.86 11.32 32.65
C ARG A 8 -3.17 12.64 31.95
N PRO A 9 -3.79 13.61 32.62
CA PRO A 9 -3.96 14.94 32.07
C PRO A 9 -2.57 15.53 31.80
N PHE A 10 -2.28 15.82 30.53
CA PHE A 10 -1.06 16.51 30.12
C PHE A 10 -1.10 17.92 30.71
N THR A 11 -0.27 18.17 31.71
CA THR A 11 -0.17 19.46 32.38
C THR A 11 0.66 20.43 31.55
N GLY A 12 0.04 21.55 31.14
CA GLY A 12 0.72 22.84 31.10
C GLY A 12 1.65 23.15 29.91
N ARG A 13 1.14 23.10 28.68
CA ARG A 13 1.49 24.06 27.61
C ARG A 13 0.20 24.38 26.86
N PHE A 14 0.02 25.63 26.40
CA PHE A 14 -1.12 26.02 25.56
C PHE A 14 -1.11 25.14 24.30
N ILE A 15 -1.82 24.01 24.35
CA ILE A 15 -2.09 23.20 23.19
C ILE A 15 -3.07 24.03 22.37
N ARG A 16 -2.62 24.51 21.19
CA ARG A 16 -3.50 25.22 20.27
C ARG A 16 -4.76 24.36 20.05
N PRO A 17 -5.97 24.92 20.05
CA PRO A 17 -7.21 24.14 19.96
C PRO A 17 -7.21 23.10 18.84
N GLY A 18 -6.60 23.42 17.69
CA GLY A 18 -6.47 22.49 16.57
C GLY A 18 -5.59 21.26 16.83
N TYR A 19 -4.62 21.32 17.73
CA TYR A 19 -3.78 20.17 18.07
C TYR A 19 -4.51 19.17 18.96
N SER A 20 -5.32 19.64 19.92
CA SER A 20 -6.15 18.75 20.74
C SER A 20 -7.18 18.01 19.88
N ALA A 21 -7.90 18.74 19.02
CA ALA A 21 -8.88 18.14 18.11
C ALA A 21 -8.25 17.12 17.14
N TYR A 22 -7.01 17.35 16.72
CA TYR A 22 -6.28 16.41 15.88
C TYR A 22 -5.92 15.12 16.62
N LEU A 23 -5.46 15.20 17.87
CA LEU A 23 -5.19 14.03 18.69
C LEU A 23 -6.46 13.22 18.96
N ASP A 24 -7.59 13.89 19.20
CA ASP A 24 -8.89 13.23 19.36
C ASP A 24 -9.31 12.50 18.08
N PHE A 25 -9.18 13.14 16.91
CA PHE A 25 -9.45 12.50 15.62
C PHE A 25 -8.60 11.24 15.40
N ILE A 26 -7.29 11.30 15.66
CA ILE A 26 -6.41 10.13 15.54
C ILE A 26 -6.85 9.02 16.49
N SER A 27 -7.10 9.36 17.74
CA SER A 27 -7.31 8.38 18.81
C SER A 27 -8.69 7.73 18.72
N LEU A 28 -9.73 8.51 18.40
CA LEU A 28 -11.11 8.03 18.31
C LEU A 28 -11.34 7.21 17.04
N ASP A 29 -10.72 7.60 15.91
CA ASP A 29 -10.94 6.94 14.62
C ASP A 29 -9.79 5.97 14.23
N SER A 30 -8.84 5.74 15.14
CA SER A 30 -7.66 4.88 14.91
C SER A 30 -6.90 5.21 13.61
N ARG A 31 -6.66 6.49 13.37
CA ARG A 31 -5.95 6.97 12.16
C ARG A 31 -4.44 6.97 12.37
N PRO A 32 -3.63 6.83 11.32
CA PRO A 32 -2.19 7.04 11.41
C PRO A 32 -1.89 8.53 11.69
N PHE A 33 -0.82 8.81 12.45
CA PHE A 33 -0.36 10.18 12.71
C PHE A 33 0.06 10.91 11.43
N GLU A 34 0.42 10.16 10.39
CA GLU A 34 0.85 10.71 9.12
C GLU A 34 -0.32 11.31 8.31
N ILE A 35 -1.58 11.05 8.68
CA ILE A 35 -2.75 11.53 7.92
C ILE A 35 -2.76 13.06 7.74
N ALA A 36 -2.28 13.82 8.74
CA ALA A 36 -2.21 15.29 8.65
C ALA A 36 -1.17 15.79 7.65
N SER A 37 -0.21 14.94 7.26
CA SER A 37 0.80 15.30 6.26
C SER A 37 0.26 15.19 4.82
N GLY A 38 -0.78 14.38 4.60
CA GLY A 38 -1.34 14.07 3.30
C GLY A 38 -1.95 15.29 2.58
N VAL A 39 -1.61 15.45 1.30
CA VAL A 39 -2.07 16.58 0.48
C VAL A 39 -3.61 16.59 0.36
N GLY A 40 -4.23 15.44 0.12
CA GLY A 40 -5.69 15.33 0.03
C GLY A 40 -6.40 15.70 1.33
N PHE A 41 -5.87 15.28 2.48
CA PHE A 41 -6.43 15.66 3.79
C PHE A 41 -6.33 17.18 4.03
N LYS A 42 -5.18 17.79 3.72
CA LYS A 42 -5.01 19.25 3.84
C LYS A 42 -5.98 20.03 2.95
N GLN A 43 -6.13 19.61 1.69
CA GLN A 43 -7.07 20.23 0.76
C GLN A 43 -8.52 20.10 1.23
N PHE A 44 -8.90 18.92 1.73
CA PHE A 44 -10.22 18.68 2.29
C PHE A 44 -10.53 19.55 3.52
N ILE A 45 -9.60 19.63 4.48
CA ILE A 45 -9.76 20.50 5.66
C ILE A 45 -9.84 21.98 5.25
N GLN A 46 -9.02 22.40 4.29
CA GLN A 46 -9.07 23.77 3.75
C GLN A 46 -10.41 24.06 3.06
N MET A 47 -10.97 23.09 2.33
CA MET A 47 -12.29 23.19 1.73
C MET A 47 -13.39 23.36 2.78
N ILE A 48 -13.38 22.56 3.85
CA ILE A 48 -14.33 22.71 4.98
C ILE A 48 -14.21 24.10 5.61
N TYR A 49 -12.99 24.55 5.87
CA TYR A 49 -12.76 25.88 6.44
C TYR A 49 -13.31 27.00 5.53
N ASN A 50 -13.06 26.91 4.22
CA ASN A 50 -13.56 27.86 3.24
C ASN A 50 -15.10 27.82 3.15
N ALA A 51 -15.72 26.63 3.16
CA ALA A 51 -17.17 26.47 3.16
C ALA A 51 -17.81 27.11 4.40
N GLY A 52 -17.21 26.91 5.58
CA GLY A 52 -17.65 27.56 6.82
C GLY A 52 -17.57 29.09 6.76
N ARG A 53 -16.56 29.65 6.09
CA ARG A 53 -16.42 31.10 5.88
C ARG A 53 -17.41 31.69 4.89
N LEU A 54 -17.78 30.93 3.86
CA LEU A 54 -18.69 31.37 2.80
C LEU A 54 -20.17 31.27 3.21
N SER A 55 -20.48 30.66 4.36
CA SER A 55 -21.81 30.75 4.98
C SER A 55 -22.08 32.19 5.44
N LEU A 56 -22.49 33.03 4.49
CA LEU A 56 -22.66 34.48 4.62
C LEU A 56 -23.76 34.93 5.60
N ASN A 57 -24.49 34.01 6.24
CA ASN A 57 -25.71 34.32 7.00
C ASN A 57 -25.74 33.79 8.44
N SER A 58 -24.59 33.67 9.10
CA SER A 58 -24.50 33.39 10.56
C SER A 58 -25.15 32.08 11.03
N ARG A 59 -25.58 31.19 10.12
CA ARG A 59 -25.99 29.84 10.46
C ARG A 59 -24.76 28.96 10.45
N SER A 60 -24.43 28.42 11.63
CA SER A 60 -23.48 27.33 11.76
C SER A 60 -23.86 26.23 10.79
N ILE A 61 -22.95 25.84 9.91
CA ILE A 61 -23.12 24.64 9.10
C ILE A 61 -22.87 23.45 10.01
N GLU A 62 -23.83 22.54 10.11
CA GLU A 62 -23.59 21.26 10.76
C GLU A 62 -22.71 20.41 9.82
N ILE A 63 -21.56 19.96 10.32
CA ILE A 63 -20.58 19.21 9.50
C ILE A 63 -21.18 17.88 8.99
N SER A 64 -22.09 17.28 9.76
CA SER A 64 -22.86 16.07 9.41
C SER A 64 -23.65 16.23 8.11
N ASP A 65 -24.21 17.42 7.85
CA ASP A 65 -24.97 17.73 6.64
C ASP A 65 -24.05 18.03 5.44
N PHE A 66 -22.80 18.40 5.70
CA PHE A 66 -21.81 18.71 4.66
C PHE A 66 -21.06 17.46 4.18
N LEU A 67 -20.78 16.51 5.08
CA LEU A 67 -20.03 15.31 4.74
C LEU A 67 -20.91 14.26 4.05
N PRO A 68 -20.47 13.71 2.91
CA PRO A 68 -21.23 12.64 2.26
C PRO A 68 -21.20 11.37 3.13
N HIS A 69 -22.32 10.63 3.10
CA HIS A 69 -22.35 9.28 3.65
C HIS A 69 -21.29 8.40 2.93
N PRO A 70 -20.66 7.42 3.61
CA PRO A 70 -19.62 6.58 2.99
C PRO A 70 -20.05 5.88 1.70
N THR A 71 -21.32 5.50 1.57
CA THR A 71 -21.87 4.82 0.38
C THR A 71 -21.81 5.67 -0.90
N PRO A 72 -22.25 6.95 -0.90
CA PRO A 72 -21.98 7.87 -2.01
C PRO A 72 -20.50 8.02 -2.36
N VAL A 73 -19.62 8.06 -1.35
CA VAL A 73 -18.17 8.15 -1.57
C VAL A 73 -17.66 6.90 -2.27
N SER A 74 -18.05 5.69 -1.81
CA SER A 74 -17.61 4.43 -2.41
C SER A 74 -18.02 4.33 -3.89
N ARG A 75 -19.25 4.73 -4.23
CA ARG A 75 -19.73 4.74 -5.62
C ARG A 75 -18.98 5.69 -6.56
N LYS A 76 -18.36 6.74 -6.02
CA LYS A 76 -17.50 7.66 -6.78
C LYS A 76 -16.03 7.26 -6.74
N VAL A 77 -15.63 6.50 -5.73
CA VAL A 77 -14.29 5.95 -5.55
C VAL A 77 -14.02 4.78 -6.48
N ASP A 78 -15.04 4.11 -7.02
CA ASP A 78 -14.89 3.11 -8.09
C ASP A 78 -14.18 3.68 -9.36
N GLU A 79 -13.97 5.00 -9.45
CA GLU A 79 -13.18 5.69 -10.47
C GLU A 79 -11.70 5.93 -10.09
N ILE A 80 -11.26 5.54 -8.88
CA ILE A 80 -9.91 5.81 -8.35
C ILE A 80 -9.34 4.54 -7.69
N PRO A 81 -8.21 3.99 -8.17
CA PRO A 81 -7.59 2.80 -7.57
C PRO A 81 -6.99 3.11 -6.18
N TYR A 82 -7.27 2.26 -5.18
CA TYR A 82 -6.70 2.33 -3.83
C TYR A 82 -6.10 0.99 -3.40
N ASP A 83 -4.97 1.04 -2.69
CA ASP A 83 -4.29 -0.11 -2.11
C ASP A 83 -4.59 -0.27 -0.62
N PHE A 84 -5.01 -1.47 -0.19
CA PHE A 84 -5.11 -1.84 1.22
C PHE A 84 -4.23 -3.07 1.49
N PHE A 85 -3.16 -2.90 2.28
CA PHE A 85 -2.26 -4.00 2.65
C PHE A 85 -2.57 -4.49 4.07
N ASN A 86 -2.95 -5.76 4.19
CA ASN A 86 -2.98 -6.48 5.48
C ASN A 86 -2.03 -7.69 5.40
N ARG A 87 -0.96 -7.70 6.21
CA ARG A 87 0.17 -8.64 6.10
C ARG A 87 -0.07 -10.04 6.68
N ASN A 88 -1.27 -10.36 7.14
CA ASN A 88 -1.56 -11.60 7.88
C ASN A 88 -2.74 -12.44 7.31
N LEU A 89 -3.14 -12.21 6.07
CA LEU A 89 -4.11 -13.05 5.39
C LEU A 89 -3.37 -13.80 4.28
N ASP A 90 -3.74 -15.06 3.97
CA ASP A 90 -3.25 -15.84 2.81
C ASP A 90 -3.74 -15.22 1.48
N ILE A 91 -3.54 -13.91 1.35
CA ILE A 91 -3.96 -13.04 0.28
C ILE A 91 -2.71 -12.40 -0.26
N HIS A 92 -2.43 -12.71 -1.50
CA HIS A 92 -1.39 -12.07 -2.29
C HIS A 92 -2.02 -10.98 -3.15
N PHE A 93 -1.21 -10.09 -3.71
CA PHE A 93 -1.69 -8.99 -4.54
C PHE A 93 -0.95 -8.97 -5.87
N CYS A 94 -1.69 -8.75 -6.95
CA CYS A 94 -1.14 -8.49 -8.27
C CYS A 94 -1.48 -7.05 -8.62
N SER A 95 -0.46 -6.22 -8.83
CA SER A 95 -0.64 -4.90 -9.38
C SER A 95 -0.17 -4.85 -10.82
N VAL A 96 -0.89 -4.07 -11.64
CA VAL A 96 -0.49 -3.75 -13.01
C VAL A 96 -0.35 -2.24 -13.08
N THR A 97 0.85 -1.80 -13.43
CA THR A 97 1.18 -0.38 -13.60
C THR A 97 1.69 -0.17 -15.01
N ILE A 98 1.16 0.84 -15.68
CA ILE A 98 1.66 1.30 -16.98
C ILE A 98 2.63 2.45 -16.74
N CYS A 99 3.79 2.33 -17.36
CA CYS A 99 4.80 3.37 -17.38
C CYS A 99 4.99 3.83 -18.83
N ALA A 100 4.91 5.14 -19.07
CA ALA A 100 5.12 5.74 -20.38
C ALA A 100 5.90 7.05 -20.24
N ILE A 101 6.78 7.32 -21.20
CA ILE A 101 7.47 8.61 -21.31
C ILE A 101 6.73 9.44 -22.35
N ASP A 102 6.34 10.66 -21.99
CA ASP A 102 5.66 11.57 -22.91
C ASP A 102 6.64 12.37 -23.79
N SER A 103 6.10 13.27 -24.62
CA SER A 103 6.87 14.14 -25.51
C SER A 103 7.81 15.10 -24.77
N ASP A 104 7.53 15.37 -23.50
CA ASP A 104 8.27 16.30 -22.65
C ASP A 104 9.30 15.55 -21.77
N PHE A 105 9.53 14.26 -22.05
CA PHE A 105 10.42 13.37 -21.31
C PHE A 105 10.03 13.13 -19.85
N TYR A 106 8.76 13.33 -19.50
CA TYR A 106 8.26 12.94 -18.19
C TYR A 106 7.83 11.48 -18.15
N LEU A 107 8.30 10.77 -17.12
CA LEU A 107 7.85 9.42 -16.82
C LEU A 107 6.50 9.48 -16.11
N ASN A 108 5.46 9.05 -16.81
CA ASN A 108 4.13 8.89 -16.28
C ASN A 108 3.93 7.44 -15.82
N SER A 109 3.41 7.27 -14.61
CA SER A 109 3.15 5.95 -14.00
C SER A 109 1.71 5.88 -13.52
N PHE A 110 0.94 4.96 -14.11
CA PHE A 110 -0.48 4.78 -13.80
C PHE A 110 -0.70 3.36 -13.26
N CYS A 111 -1.07 3.26 -11.98
CA CYS A 111 -1.53 2.00 -11.41
C CYS A 111 -2.93 1.72 -11.97
N LEU A 112 -3.05 0.72 -12.85
CA LEU A 112 -4.34 0.34 -13.44
C LEU A 112 -5.20 -0.43 -12.44
N CYS A 113 -4.57 -1.29 -11.65
CA CYS A 113 -5.24 -2.13 -10.67
C CYS A 113 -4.24 -2.69 -9.67
N CYS A 114 -4.74 -2.98 -8.47
CA CYS A 114 -4.14 -3.87 -7.50
C CYS A 114 -5.22 -4.83 -7.02
N LYS A 115 -5.10 -6.10 -7.40
CA LYS A 115 -6.12 -7.11 -7.11
C LYS A 115 -5.61 -8.14 -6.12
N PRO A 116 -6.36 -8.43 -5.04
CA PRO A 116 -6.04 -9.55 -4.17
C PRO A 116 -6.31 -10.88 -4.89
N TYR A 117 -5.46 -11.88 -4.64
CA TYR A 117 -5.68 -13.26 -5.05
C TYR A 117 -5.27 -14.22 -3.93
N THR A 118 -6.03 -15.31 -3.78
CA THR A 118 -5.71 -16.41 -2.87
C THR A 118 -4.68 -17.35 -3.50
N LEU A 119 -4.02 -18.19 -2.70
CA LEU A 119 -3.10 -19.22 -3.20
C LEU A 119 -3.75 -20.14 -4.23
N GLU A 120 -5.01 -20.53 -4.01
CA GLU A 120 -5.80 -21.36 -4.94
C GLU A 120 -6.00 -20.68 -6.30
N ASN A 121 -6.15 -19.35 -6.29
CA ASN A 121 -6.37 -18.57 -7.50
C ASN A 121 -5.06 -18.12 -8.17
N GLN A 122 -3.90 -18.33 -7.54
CA GLN A 122 -2.57 -17.96 -8.06
C GLN A 122 -2.04 -18.98 -9.10
N THR A 123 -2.86 -19.32 -10.09
CA THR A 123 -2.45 -20.18 -11.19
C THR A 123 -2.00 -19.36 -12.40
N THR A 124 -1.10 -19.91 -13.21
CA THR A 124 -0.63 -19.28 -14.45
C THR A 124 -1.77 -18.82 -15.37
N PRO A 125 -2.81 -19.64 -15.65
CA PRO A 125 -3.93 -19.21 -16.49
C PRO A 125 -4.73 -18.06 -15.87
N ASN A 126 -4.92 -18.07 -14.55
CA ASN A 126 -5.68 -17.01 -13.86
C ASN A 126 -4.93 -15.68 -13.89
N VAL A 127 -3.62 -15.69 -13.67
CA VAL A 127 -2.79 -14.47 -13.78
C VAL A 127 -2.86 -13.91 -15.20
N ARG A 128 -2.75 -14.76 -16.23
CA ARG A 128 -2.84 -14.32 -17.62
C ARG A 128 -4.22 -13.73 -17.93
N LYS A 129 -5.29 -14.46 -17.58
CA LYS A 129 -6.67 -14.03 -17.76
C LYS A 129 -6.92 -12.67 -17.10
N PHE A 130 -6.49 -12.50 -15.85
CA PHE A 130 -6.61 -11.24 -15.11
C PHE A 130 -5.92 -10.08 -15.83
N VAL A 131 -4.67 -10.27 -16.27
CA VAL A 131 -3.92 -9.21 -16.96
C VAL A 131 -4.57 -8.85 -18.30
N ASP A 132 -5.01 -9.85 -19.07
CA ASP A 132 -5.66 -9.62 -20.36
C ASP A 132 -7.00 -8.90 -20.20
N GLU A 133 -7.84 -9.33 -19.24
CA GLU A 133 -9.12 -8.68 -18.92
C GLU A 133 -8.91 -7.22 -18.48
N LEU A 134 -7.96 -6.98 -17.56
CA LEU A 134 -7.65 -5.64 -17.09
C LEU A 134 -7.17 -4.74 -18.23
N LEU A 135 -6.26 -5.22 -19.08
CA LEU A 135 -5.79 -4.39 -20.20
C LEU A 135 -6.92 -4.10 -21.18
N LEU A 136 -7.79 -5.07 -21.44
CA LEU A 136 -8.95 -4.91 -22.31
C LEU A 136 -9.91 -3.82 -21.79
N GLU A 137 -10.12 -3.70 -20.47
CA GLU A 137 -10.92 -2.64 -19.86
C GLU A 137 -10.42 -1.23 -20.24
N TYR A 138 -9.11 -1.08 -20.46
CA TYR A 138 -8.49 0.18 -20.89
C TYR A 138 -8.26 0.25 -22.42
N GLY A 139 -8.80 -0.69 -23.20
CA GLY A 139 -8.59 -0.77 -24.66
C GLY A 139 -7.16 -1.16 -25.05
N LEU A 140 -6.43 -1.82 -24.15
CA LEU A 140 -5.03 -2.22 -24.31
C LEU A 140 -4.91 -3.73 -24.51
N SER A 141 -3.75 -4.15 -24.98
CA SER A 141 -3.39 -5.57 -25.11
C SER A 141 -1.90 -5.78 -24.90
N LEU A 142 -1.53 -6.98 -24.45
CA LEU A 142 -0.14 -7.42 -24.47
C LEU A 142 0.29 -7.66 -25.93
N ASN A 143 1.15 -6.79 -26.44
CA ASN A 143 1.69 -6.89 -27.79
C ASN A 143 3.23 -6.84 -27.73
N THR A 144 3.87 -7.01 -28.88
CA THR A 144 5.33 -6.97 -28.98
C THR A 144 5.91 -5.55 -28.84
N ASN A 145 5.08 -4.52 -28.82
CA ASN A 145 5.55 -3.13 -28.68
C ASN A 145 5.62 -2.71 -27.20
N SER A 146 5.04 -3.48 -26.27
CA SER A 146 5.15 -3.24 -24.85
C SER A 146 6.23 -4.11 -24.21
N LEU A 147 7.01 -3.50 -23.29
CA LEU A 147 7.97 -4.21 -22.46
C LEU A 147 7.38 -4.42 -21.07
N ILE A 148 7.26 -5.68 -20.66
CA ILE A 148 6.75 -6.03 -19.34
C ILE A 148 7.91 -6.23 -18.37
N VAL A 149 7.92 -5.46 -17.28
CA VAL A 149 8.81 -5.70 -16.12
C VAL A 149 8.07 -6.56 -15.11
N ARG A 150 8.67 -7.67 -14.70
CA ARG A 150 8.03 -8.62 -13.77
C ARG A 150 9.03 -9.39 -12.92
N ASP A 151 8.56 -9.96 -11.83
CA ASP A 151 9.37 -10.84 -10.98
C ASP A 151 9.77 -12.15 -11.67
N ASN A 152 10.89 -12.74 -11.25
CA ASN A 152 11.39 -14.03 -11.78
C ASN A 152 10.69 -15.26 -11.22
N GLU A 153 9.50 -15.09 -10.67
CA GLU A 153 8.67 -16.21 -10.27
C GLU A 153 8.24 -17.05 -11.50
N PRO A 154 8.42 -18.38 -11.49
CA PRO A 154 8.08 -19.25 -12.63
C PRO A 154 6.66 -19.08 -13.15
N LYS A 155 5.70 -18.80 -12.26
CA LYS A 155 4.30 -18.55 -12.61
C LYS A 155 4.14 -17.29 -13.46
N MET A 156 4.78 -16.18 -13.07
CA MET A 156 4.75 -14.92 -13.83
C MET A 156 5.41 -15.07 -15.20
N ILE A 157 6.53 -15.81 -15.25
CA ILE A 157 7.22 -16.14 -16.51
C ILE A 157 6.28 -16.90 -17.45
N ALA A 158 5.58 -17.90 -16.93
CA ALA A 158 4.69 -18.73 -17.72
C ALA A 158 3.44 -17.96 -18.17
N ALA A 159 2.86 -17.10 -17.32
CA ALA A 159 1.63 -16.37 -17.62
C ALA A 159 1.85 -15.35 -18.75
N LEU A 160 3.00 -14.69 -18.71
CA LEU A 160 3.39 -13.64 -19.65
C LEU A 160 4.26 -14.18 -20.80
N ARG A 161 4.14 -15.49 -21.08
CA ARG A 161 4.79 -16.11 -22.24
C ARG A 161 4.20 -15.51 -23.53
N GLY A 162 5.08 -15.20 -24.49
CA GLY A 162 4.73 -14.58 -25.77
C GLY A 162 4.81 -13.05 -25.79
N ALA A 163 4.91 -12.38 -24.65
CA ALA A 163 5.15 -10.93 -24.59
C ALA A 163 6.66 -10.60 -24.46
N ASN A 164 7.04 -9.39 -24.88
CA ASN A 164 8.36 -8.83 -24.63
C ASN A 164 8.50 -8.50 -23.15
N ARG A 165 9.49 -9.09 -22.48
CA ARG A 165 9.58 -9.05 -21.01
C ARG A 165 11.01 -8.98 -20.52
N VAL A 166 11.19 -8.28 -19.40
CA VAL A 166 12.45 -8.20 -18.63
C VAL A 166 12.18 -8.60 -17.18
N GLY A 167 13.16 -9.25 -16.55
CA GLY A 167 13.08 -9.61 -15.14
C GLY A 167 13.36 -8.41 -14.24
N CYS A 168 12.66 -8.32 -13.11
CA CYS A 168 12.84 -7.30 -12.09
C CYS A 168 14.26 -7.37 -11.50
N SER A 169 14.98 -6.25 -11.55
CA SER A 169 16.33 -6.12 -10.99
C SER A 169 16.33 -6.33 -9.48
N ASP A 170 15.30 -5.87 -8.78
CA ASP A 170 15.22 -5.96 -7.32
C ASP A 170 15.10 -7.42 -6.89
N HIS A 171 14.28 -8.19 -7.62
CA HIS A 171 14.17 -9.62 -7.41
C HIS A 171 15.51 -10.33 -7.70
N TYR A 172 16.21 -9.96 -8.77
CA TYR A 172 17.54 -10.51 -9.09
C TYR A 172 18.56 -10.20 -7.98
N ASN A 173 18.67 -8.93 -7.58
CA ASN A 173 19.60 -8.50 -6.54
C ASN A 173 19.31 -9.20 -5.21
N ASN A 174 18.02 -9.28 -4.82
CA ASN A 174 17.62 -9.99 -3.62
C ASN A 174 17.99 -11.47 -3.68
N LYS A 175 17.77 -12.14 -4.82
CA LYS A 175 18.16 -13.55 -5.01
C LYS A 175 19.67 -13.76 -5.02
N ILE A 176 20.44 -12.85 -5.61
CA ILE A 176 21.91 -12.91 -5.60
C ILE A 176 22.41 -12.79 -4.16
N LEU A 177 21.91 -11.82 -3.40
CA LEU A 177 22.28 -11.63 -2.01
C LEU A 177 21.87 -12.82 -1.17
N GLU A 178 20.61 -13.28 -1.30
CA GLU A 178 20.10 -14.48 -0.61
C GLU A 178 21.02 -15.69 -0.88
N HIS A 179 21.31 -15.99 -2.15
CA HIS A 179 22.16 -17.12 -2.52
C HIS A 179 23.61 -16.97 -2.04
N SER A 180 24.16 -15.75 -2.07
CA SER A 180 25.54 -15.47 -1.61
C SER A 180 25.73 -15.79 -0.13
N PHE A 181 24.65 -15.78 0.65
CA PHE A 181 24.64 -16.07 2.08
C PHE A 181 23.89 -17.37 2.44
N THR A 182 23.68 -18.27 1.48
CA THR A 182 23.22 -19.63 1.77
C THR A 182 24.39 -20.55 2.13
N VAL A 183 24.21 -21.40 3.15
CA VAL A 183 25.24 -22.28 3.74
C VAL A 183 26.02 -23.09 2.69
N SER A 184 25.34 -23.59 1.66
CA SER A 184 25.95 -24.46 0.64
C SER A 184 26.77 -23.72 -0.43
N LYS A 185 26.71 -22.38 -0.47
CA LYS A 185 27.33 -21.57 -1.54
C LYS A 185 28.14 -20.38 -1.03
N SER A 186 28.07 -20.05 0.25
CA SER A 186 28.77 -18.90 0.79
C SER A 186 30.27 -19.16 0.93
N ARG A 187 31.07 -18.16 0.53
CA ARG A 187 32.53 -18.16 0.74
C ARG A 187 32.94 -17.60 2.11
N CYS A 188 31.99 -17.06 2.88
CA CYS A 188 32.24 -16.46 4.19
C CYS A 188 31.35 -17.16 5.23
N VAL A 189 31.91 -18.19 5.85
CA VAL A 189 31.22 -19.06 6.80
C VAL A 189 30.80 -18.27 8.04
N GLU A 190 31.63 -17.34 8.47
CA GLU A 190 31.43 -16.51 9.65
C GLU A 190 30.16 -15.65 9.55
N VAL A 191 29.87 -15.13 8.36
CA VAL A 191 28.65 -14.32 8.12
C VAL A 191 27.40 -15.20 8.14
N VAL A 192 27.49 -16.42 7.59
CA VAL A 192 26.36 -17.37 7.61
C VAL A 192 26.06 -17.82 9.05
N GLU A 193 27.08 -18.13 9.85
CA GLU A 193 26.93 -18.46 11.27
C GLU A 193 26.30 -17.30 12.04
N ALA A 194 26.73 -16.07 11.80
CA ALA A 194 26.14 -14.87 12.39
C ALA A 194 24.64 -14.75 12.05
N PHE A 195 24.23 -15.01 10.80
CA PHE A 195 22.82 -15.00 10.42
C PHE A 195 22.01 -16.06 11.16
N ASP A 196 22.54 -17.26 11.36
CA ASP A 196 21.81 -18.32 12.07
C ASP A 196 21.66 -18.02 13.56
N ILE A 197 22.67 -17.41 14.19
CA ILE A 197 22.55 -16.87 15.55
C ILE A 197 21.43 -15.82 15.61
N ILE A 198 21.42 -14.85 14.69
CA ILE A 198 20.40 -13.80 14.65
C ILE A 198 19.01 -14.38 14.44
N LYS A 199 18.84 -15.33 13.51
CA LYS A 199 17.56 -16.02 13.29
C LYS A 199 17.06 -16.72 14.54
N ASN A 200 17.95 -17.37 15.29
CA ASN A 200 17.61 -18.04 16.55
C ASN A 200 17.16 -17.05 17.63
N ILE A 201 17.84 -15.89 17.75
CA ILE A 201 17.44 -14.80 18.64
C ILE A 201 16.04 -14.29 18.25
N VAL A 202 15.82 -13.98 16.97
CA VAL A 202 14.51 -13.52 16.47
C VAL A 202 13.42 -14.55 16.72
N ALA A 203 13.70 -15.84 16.50
CA ALA A 203 12.77 -16.93 16.79
C ALA A 203 12.47 -17.07 18.29
N SER A 204 13.45 -16.81 19.16
CA SER A 204 13.25 -16.75 20.62
C SER A 204 12.30 -15.61 21.00
N PHE A 205 12.57 -14.39 20.53
CA PHE A 205 11.69 -13.23 20.77
C PHE A 205 10.28 -13.47 20.25
N ARG A 206 10.12 -14.02 19.03
CA ARG A 206 8.80 -14.35 18.48
C ARG A 206 8.05 -15.36 19.34
N ARG A 207 8.74 -16.33 19.95
CA ARG A 207 8.13 -17.31 20.86
C ARG A 207 7.76 -16.69 22.22
N SER A 208 8.60 -15.85 22.78
CA SER A 208 8.33 -15.20 24.08
C SER A 208 7.15 -14.21 24.01
N HIS A 209 6.90 -13.60 22.85
CA HIS A 209 5.79 -12.66 22.64
C HIS A 209 4.48 -13.29 22.13
N ARG A 210 4.44 -14.61 21.88
CA ARG A 210 3.19 -15.35 21.56
C ARG A 210 2.38 -15.73 22.81
N GLN A 211 2.63 -15.09 23.95
CA GLN A 211 1.90 -15.26 25.21
C GLN A 211 0.70 -14.33 25.31
#